data_AF-A0A327SYX3-F1
#
_entry.id   AF-A0A327SYX3-F1
#
_cell.length_a   1.000
_cell.length_b   1.000
_cell.length_c   1.000
_cell.angle_alpha   90.00
_cell.angle_beta   90.00
_cell.angle_gamma   90.00
#
_symmetry.space_group_name_H-M   'P 1'
#
loop_
_entity.id
_entity.type
_entity.pdbx_description
1 polymer ?
#
loop_
_entity_poly.entity_id
_entity_poly.type
_entity_poly.pdbx_seq_one_letter_code
_entity_poly.pdbx_strand_id
1 'polypeptide(L)'
;MIITEKLRGKKILLLSVQTFNYEKIIADKLRVLGANVDYYDERPSNSLFAKGIIRLKRSFYQKRIDKYYRRILKDAITINYNYLFVIRGEVVPEFFLQEFRNDHPDCIFLFYTWDSFANHTHPISIQKYFDKRFTFDSNDAKKYDLFFRPLFFMDEYKELSKERRVKAIYDVLFLGTAHSDRYKIGNEIMEWCISNHLTGLAYYYMQGRLVFLYKKFFDKTFQRFDIKKISFKSLDAKDIIELYRQSSVILDINHPGQNGLTMRTFEALGAGKKLITTNSKIAEFPFYDPNNIMIINRENPILNKDFFNIPFVEISDELLHKMSIIGWFESIFIESEPNYWLQGFK
;
A
#
# COMPACT_ATOMS: atom_id res chain seq x y z
N MET A 1 1.47 10.24 -22.11
CA MET A 1 1.35 9.65 -23.47
C MET A 1 2.18 8.37 -23.60
N ILE A 2 3.40 8.34 -23.06
CA ILE A 2 4.32 7.19 -23.18
C ILE A 2 3.75 5.86 -22.63
N ILE A 3 3.17 5.86 -21.41
CA ILE A 3 2.65 4.61 -20.82
C ILE A 3 1.46 4.01 -21.56
N THR A 4 0.55 4.85 -22.06
CA THR A 4 -0.61 4.38 -22.84
C THR A 4 -0.16 3.71 -24.13
N GLU A 5 0.85 4.27 -24.82
CA GLU A 5 1.41 3.65 -26.03
C GLU A 5 2.12 2.33 -25.70
N LYS A 6 2.88 2.29 -24.59
CA LYS A 6 3.56 1.07 -24.13
C LYS A 6 2.60 -0.09 -23.83
N LEU A 7 1.44 0.23 -23.26
CA LEU A 7 0.46 -0.76 -22.77
C LEU A 7 -0.66 -1.08 -23.77
N ARG A 8 -0.87 -0.26 -24.80
CA ARG A 8 -1.96 -0.43 -25.76
C ARG A 8 -1.93 -1.83 -26.40
N GLY A 9 -3.04 -2.56 -26.23
CA GLY A 9 -3.23 -3.91 -26.76
C GLY A 9 -2.41 -4.99 -26.06
N LYS A 10 -1.55 -4.64 -25.08
CA LYS A 10 -0.73 -5.61 -24.37
C LYS A 10 -1.58 -6.46 -23.45
N LYS A 11 -1.31 -7.76 -23.43
CA LYS A 11 -1.98 -8.72 -22.54
C LYS A 11 -1.16 -8.91 -21.28
N ILE A 12 -1.79 -8.76 -20.12
CA ILE A 12 -1.16 -8.82 -18.79
C ILE A 12 -1.89 -9.85 -17.95
N LEU A 13 -1.18 -10.86 -17.46
CA LEU A 13 -1.68 -11.70 -16.36
C LEU A 13 -1.24 -11.03 -15.05
N LEU A 14 -2.20 -10.54 -14.27
CA LEU A 14 -1.97 -9.92 -12.98
C LEU A 14 -2.28 -10.91 -11.85
N LEU A 15 -1.27 -11.23 -11.04
CA LEU A 15 -1.42 -11.94 -9.78
C LEU A 15 -1.25 -10.95 -8.63
N SER A 16 -2.28 -10.80 -7.80
CA SER A 16 -2.22 -9.99 -6.59
C SER A 16 -3.13 -10.56 -5.53
N VAL A 17 -2.86 -10.28 -4.27
CA VAL A 17 -3.82 -10.58 -3.20
C VAL A 17 -4.99 -9.63 -3.24
N GLN A 18 -6.19 -10.10 -2.89
CA GLN A 18 -7.26 -9.19 -2.49
C GLN A 18 -6.84 -8.40 -1.23
N THR A 19 -6.69 -7.08 -1.37
CA THR A 19 -6.31 -6.18 -0.28
C THR A 19 -6.99 -4.85 -0.49
N PHE A 20 -8.06 -4.58 0.27
CA PHE A 20 -8.82 -3.32 0.25
C PHE A 20 -9.18 -2.81 -1.17
N ASN A 21 -9.42 -3.71 -2.13
CA ASN A 21 -9.71 -3.44 -3.54
C ASN A 21 -8.56 -2.79 -4.36
N TYR A 22 -7.36 -2.62 -3.81
CA TYR A 22 -6.21 -2.09 -4.57
C TYR A 22 -5.94 -2.94 -5.82
N GLU A 23 -6.08 -4.26 -5.71
CA GLU A 23 -5.87 -5.19 -6.82
C GLU A 23 -6.80 -4.93 -8.01
N LYS A 24 -8.05 -4.54 -7.74
CA LYS A 24 -9.03 -4.21 -8.78
C LYS A 24 -8.72 -2.86 -9.39
N ILE A 25 -8.43 -1.85 -8.56
CA ILE A 25 -8.09 -0.50 -9.04
C ILE A 25 -6.85 -0.55 -9.95
N ILE A 26 -5.84 -1.34 -9.58
CA ILE A 26 -4.64 -1.55 -10.41
C ILE A 26 -5.00 -2.19 -11.75
N ALA A 27 -5.78 -3.28 -11.72
CA ALA A 27 -6.21 -3.97 -12.94
C ALA A 27 -7.03 -3.04 -13.86
N ASP A 28 -7.97 -2.30 -13.29
CA ASP A 28 -8.84 -1.37 -14.02
C ASP A 28 -8.04 -0.21 -14.59
N LYS A 29 -7.08 0.34 -13.84
CA LYS A 29 -6.23 1.42 -14.34
C LYS A 29 -5.35 0.95 -15.50
N LEU A 30 -4.79 -0.26 -15.45
CA LEU A 30 -4.07 -0.86 -16.58
C LEU A 30 -4.98 -1.02 -17.82
N ARG A 31 -6.24 -1.43 -17.62
CA ARG A 31 -7.24 -1.52 -18.71
C ARG A 31 -7.56 -0.15 -19.30
N VAL A 32 -7.73 0.88 -18.48
CA VAL A 32 -7.91 2.27 -18.92
C VAL A 32 -6.71 2.76 -19.74
N LEU A 33 -5.50 2.30 -19.43
CA LEU A 33 -4.29 2.59 -20.20
C LEU A 33 -4.16 1.78 -21.50
N GLY A 34 -5.16 0.94 -21.82
CA GLY A 34 -5.26 0.21 -23.09
C GLY A 34 -4.77 -1.23 -23.04
N ALA A 35 -4.39 -1.76 -21.88
CA ALA A 35 -4.02 -3.17 -21.74
C ALA A 35 -5.25 -4.08 -21.62
N ASN A 36 -5.09 -5.35 -22.01
CA ASN A 36 -6.01 -6.42 -21.68
C ASN A 36 -5.48 -7.14 -20.43
N VAL A 37 -6.23 -7.12 -19.33
CA VAL A 37 -5.74 -7.60 -18.04
C VAL A 37 -6.59 -8.74 -17.51
N ASP A 38 -5.97 -9.89 -17.33
CA ASP A 38 -6.54 -11.04 -16.63
C ASP A 38 -6.03 -11.04 -15.19
N TYR A 39 -6.92 -10.74 -14.25
CA TYR A 39 -6.59 -10.69 -12.83
C TYR A 39 -6.99 -11.98 -12.13
N TYR A 40 -6.05 -12.58 -11.41
CA TYR A 40 -6.28 -13.69 -10.50
C TYR A 40 -5.81 -13.32 -9.09
N ASP A 41 -6.62 -13.66 -8.09
CA ASP A 41 -6.13 -13.61 -6.71
C ASP A 41 -5.04 -14.66 -6.52
N GLU A 42 -3.87 -14.30 -5.99
CA GLU A 42 -2.84 -15.33 -5.77
C GLU A 42 -3.28 -16.40 -4.77
N ARG A 43 -4.22 -16.09 -3.86
CA ARG A 43 -4.78 -17.05 -2.92
C ARG A 43 -5.94 -17.83 -3.53
N PRO A 44 -5.96 -19.17 -3.42
CA PRO A 44 -7.12 -19.97 -3.82
C PRO A 44 -8.41 -19.66 -3.04
N SER A 45 -8.31 -18.99 -1.88
CA SER A 45 -9.45 -18.59 -1.04
C SER A 45 -9.07 -17.45 -0.10
N ASN A 46 -10.01 -16.50 0.09
CA ASN A 46 -9.89 -15.39 1.02
C ASN A 46 -10.53 -15.61 2.40
N SER A 47 -10.96 -16.85 2.70
CA SER A 47 -11.50 -17.20 4.02
C SER A 47 -10.47 -16.97 5.13
N LEU A 48 -10.94 -16.63 6.35
CA LEU A 48 -10.07 -16.46 7.52
C LEU A 48 -9.21 -17.70 7.78
N PHE A 49 -9.78 -18.89 7.60
CA PHE A 49 -9.06 -20.16 7.71
C PHE A 49 -7.94 -20.28 6.69
N ALA A 50 -8.21 -20.04 5.40
CA ALA A 50 -7.20 -20.10 4.35
C ALA A 50 -6.06 -19.11 4.61
N LYS A 51 -6.39 -17.86 4.99
CA LYS A 51 -5.40 -16.84 5.35
C LYS A 51 -4.55 -17.27 6.55
N GLY A 52 -5.18 -17.84 7.59
CA GLY A 52 -4.50 -18.33 8.78
C GLY A 52 -3.55 -19.49 8.51
N ILE A 53 -4.02 -20.53 7.81
CA ILE A 53 -3.21 -21.72 7.55
C ILE A 53 -2.03 -21.43 6.63
N ILE A 54 -2.20 -20.56 5.63
CA ILE A 54 -1.12 -20.13 4.72
C ILE A 54 -0.01 -19.43 5.51
N ARG A 55 -0.37 -18.54 6.45
CA ARG A 55 0.59 -17.81 7.29
C ARG A 55 1.25 -18.68 8.35
N LEU A 56 0.53 -19.65 8.91
CA LEU A 56 1.05 -20.57 9.92
C LEU A 56 1.99 -21.60 9.29
N LYS A 57 1.52 -22.30 8.26
CA LYS A 57 2.26 -23.36 7.56
C LYS A 57 1.68 -23.60 6.17
N ARG A 58 2.13 -22.80 5.19
CA ARG A 58 1.73 -22.87 3.77
C ARG A 58 1.69 -24.29 3.20
N SER A 59 2.63 -25.15 3.60
CA SER A 59 2.71 -26.54 3.10
C SER A 59 1.43 -27.35 3.36
N PHE A 60 0.66 -27.04 4.41
CA PHE A 60 -0.62 -27.67 4.69
C PHE A 60 -1.74 -27.28 3.71
N TYR A 61 -1.56 -26.19 2.96
CA TYR A 61 -2.48 -25.73 1.93
C TYR A 61 -1.97 -26.00 0.50
N GLN A 62 -0.81 -26.63 0.35
CA GLN A 62 -0.08 -26.74 -0.93
C GLN A 62 -0.91 -27.42 -2.02
N LYS A 63 -1.58 -28.54 -1.75
CA LYS A 63 -2.41 -29.24 -2.77
C LYS A 63 -3.50 -28.34 -3.38
N ARG A 64 -4.09 -27.45 -2.58
CA ARG A 64 -5.10 -26.49 -3.06
C ARG A 64 -4.48 -25.37 -3.86
N ILE A 65 -3.31 -24.90 -3.45
CA ILE A 65 -2.51 -23.92 -4.20
C ILE A 65 -2.12 -24.53 -5.56
N ASP A 66 -1.56 -25.73 -5.60
CA ASP A 66 -1.12 -26.38 -6.83
C ASP A 66 -2.29 -26.57 -7.81
N LYS A 67 -3.41 -27.11 -7.32
CA LYS A 67 -4.62 -27.28 -8.16
C LYS A 67 -5.11 -25.95 -8.73
N TYR A 68 -5.06 -24.88 -7.94
CA TYR A 68 -5.47 -23.55 -8.37
C TYR A 68 -4.56 -23.00 -9.47
N TYR A 69 -3.23 -23.06 -9.29
CA TYR A 69 -2.28 -22.55 -10.28
C TYR A 69 -2.19 -23.41 -11.55
N ARG A 70 -2.43 -24.73 -11.46
CA ARG A 70 -2.59 -25.58 -12.67
C ARG A 70 -3.78 -25.17 -13.52
N ARG A 71 -4.87 -24.69 -12.90
CA ARG A 71 -6.01 -24.14 -13.65
C ARG A 71 -5.63 -22.84 -14.34
N ILE A 72 -4.90 -21.95 -13.66
CA ILE A 72 -4.44 -20.69 -14.27
C ILE A 72 -3.56 -20.97 -15.49
N LEU A 73 -2.62 -21.93 -15.41
CA LEU A 73 -1.81 -22.34 -16.57
C LEU A 73 -2.68 -22.81 -17.73
N LYS A 74 -3.68 -23.66 -17.45
CA LYS A 74 -4.61 -24.13 -18.48
C LYS A 74 -5.41 -23.00 -19.13
N ASP A 75 -5.86 -22.03 -18.34
CA ASP A 75 -6.61 -20.87 -18.83
C ASP A 75 -5.69 -19.94 -19.66
N ALA A 76 -4.40 -19.88 -19.32
CA ALA A 76 -3.42 -19.01 -19.96
C ALA A 76 -2.86 -19.55 -21.28
N ILE A 77 -2.83 -20.87 -21.49
CA ILE A 77 -2.04 -21.52 -22.55
C ILE A 77 -2.35 -21.04 -23.99
N THR A 78 -3.57 -20.57 -24.24
CA THR A 78 -4.00 -20.09 -25.58
C THR A 78 -3.81 -18.58 -25.76
N ILE A 79 -3.32 -17.88 -24.74
CA ILE A 79 -3.23 -16.43 -24.69
C ILE A 79 -1.76 -16.02 -24.77
N ASN A 80 -1.39 -15.29 -25.82
CA ASN A 80 -0.04 -14.71 -25.89
C ASN A 80 0.10 -13.50 -24.93
N TYR A 81 0.51 -13.76 -23.68
CA TYR A 81 0.76 -12.72 -22.69
C TYR A 81 2.06 -11.97 -22.97
N ASN A 82 2.01 -10.65 -22.86
CA ASN A 82 3.20 -9.79 -22.94
C ASN A 82 3.86 -9.60 -21.57
N TYR A 83 3.06 -9.64 -20.51
CA TYR A 83 3.54 -9.47 -19.15
C TYR A 83 2.87 -10.45 -18.19
N LEU A 84 3.67 -11.01 -17.29
CA LEU A 84 3.21 -11.59 -16.03
C LEU A 84 3.56 -10.60 -14.94
N PHE A 85 2.57 -9.96 -14.34
CA PHE A 85 2.78 -8.99 -13.27
C PHE A 85 2.33 -9.57 -11.93
N VAL A 86 3.28 -9.77 -11.03
CA VAL A 86 3.04 -10.36 -9.70
C VAL A 86 3.25 -9.31 -8.63
N ILE A 87 2.20 -9.06 -7.85
CA ILE A 87 2.23 -8.20 -6.68
C ILE A 87 2.26 -9.07 -5.42
N ARG A 88 3.22 -8.82 -4.54
CA ARG A 88 3.50 -9.52 -3.27
C ARG A 88 4.03 -10.95 -3.39
N GLY A 89 3.41 -11.83 -4.18
CA GLY A 89 3.88 -13.20 -4.37
C GLY A 89 3.82 -14.09 -3.13
N GLU A 90 2.79 -13.97 -2.28
CA GLU A 90 2.66 -14.68 -0.98
C GLU A 90 2.64 -16.21 -1.14
N VAL A 91 2.03 -16.71 -2.21
CA VAL A 91 1.82 -18.16 -2.41
C VAL A 91 2.16 -18.69 -3.80
N VAL A 92 2.61 -17.83 -4.72
CA VAL A 92 2.93 -18.18 -6.12
C VAL A 92 3.94 -19.33 -6.16
N PRO A 93 3.60 -20.51 -6.71
CA PRO A 93 4.50 -21.65 -6.76
C PRO A 93 5.64 -21.48 -7.79
N GLU A 94 6.80 -22.08 -7.51
CA GLU A 94 7.92 -22.10 -8.46
C GLU A 94 7.56 -22.82 -9.76
N PHE A 95 6.85 -23.95 -9.69
CA PHE A 95 6.44 -24.69 -10.88
C PHE A 95 5.58 -23.83 -11.82
N PHE A 96 4.72 -22.96 -11.26
CA PHE A 96 3.88 -22.07 -12.06
C PHE A 96 4.74 -21.10 -12.88
N LEU A 97 5.74 -20.47 -12.26
CA LEU A 97 6.61 -19.51 -12.95
C LEU A 97 7.46 -20.19 -14.03
N GLN A 98 7.92 -21.42 -13.78
CA GLN A 98 8.67 -22.22 -14.75
C GLN A 98 7.79 -22.63 -15.93
N GLU A 99 6.65 -23.28 -15.66
CA GLU A 99 5.71 -23.73 -16.70
C GLU A 99 5.19 -22.54 -17.51
N PHE A 100 4.81 -21.43 -16.85
CA PHE A 100 4.32 -20.22 -17.54
C PHE A 100 5.38 -19.61 -18.46
N ARG A 101 6.66 -19.61 -18.07
CA ARG A 101 7.74 -19.09 -18.92
C ARG A 101 8.00 -19.98 -20.13
N ASN A 102 7.87 -21.30 -19.96
CA ASN A 102 7.98 -22.24 -21.09
C ASN A 102 6.84 -22.03 -22.09
N ASP A 103 5.63 -21.80 -21.61
CA ASP A 103 4.46 -21.56 -22.46
C ASP A 103 4.48 -20.16 -23.11
N HIS A 104 5.15 -19.19 -22.48
CA HIS A 104 5.20 -17.78 -22.92
C HIS A 104 6.64 -17.24 -22.92
N PRO A 105 7.52 -17.68 -23.85
CA PRO A 105 8.95 -17.36 -23.82
C PRO A 105 9.26 -15.86 -23.99
N ASP A 106 8.39 -15.11 -24.67
CA ASP A 106 8.55 -13.67 -24.90
C ASP A 106 7.91 -12.80 -23.80
N CYS A 107 7.29 -13.41 -22.78
CA CYS A 107 6.59 -12.71 -21.73
C CYS A 107 7.56 -12.15 -20.68
N ILE A 108 7.41 -10.87 -20.35
CA ILE A 108 8.23 -10.20 -19.33
C ILE A 108 7.59 -10.40 -17.95
N PHE A 109 8.35 -10.97 -17.02
CA PHE A 109 7.91 -11.23 -15.65
C PHE A 109 8.33 -10.06 -14.77
N LEU A 110 7.31 -9.40 -14.22
CA LEU A 110 7.44 -8.23 -13.36
C LEU A 110 7.03 -8.62 -11.94
N PHE A 111 7.87 -8.32 -10.96
CA PHE A 111 7.58 -8.52 -9.54
C PHE A 111 7.61 -7.20 -8.78
N TYR A 112 6.57 -6.91 -8.02
CA TYR A 112 6.55 -5.79 -7.09
C TYR A 112 6.03 -6.23 -5.72
N THR A 113 6.67 -5.80 -4.64
CA THR A 113 6.13 -5.99 -3.28
C THR A 113 5.96 -4.67 -2.52
N TRP A 114 4.77 -4.48 -1.97
CA TRP A 114 4.48 -3.45 -0.96
C TRP A 114 4.55 -4.00 0.48
N ASP A 115 5.08 -5.21 0.63
CA ASP A 115 5.26 -5.87 1.92
C ASP A 115 6.72 -6.26 2.10
N SER A 116 7.26 -6.09 3.30
CA SER A 116 8.66 -6.39 3.56
C SER A 116 8.86 -7.91 3.57
N PHE A 117 10.02 -8.36 3.11
CA PHE A 117 10.39 -9.77 3.18
C PHE A 117 10.56 -10.28 4.61
N ALA A 118 10.69 -9.38 5.61
CA ALA A 118 10.61 -9.74 7.01
C ALA A 118 9.22 -10.29 7.41
N ASN A 119 8.16 -9.86 6.72
CA ASN A 119 6.79 -10.34 6.98
C ASN A 119 6.49 -11.64 6.21
N HIS A 120 7.03 -11.78 5.00
CA HIS A 120 6.83 -12.95 4.15
C HIS A 120 8.10 -13.29 3.37
N THR A 121 8.68 -14.45 3.66
CA THR A 121 9.95 -14.90 3.06
C THR A 121 9.78 -15.68 1.77
N HIS A 122 8.59 -16.20 1.45
CA HIS A 122 8.34 -16.96 0.22
C HIS A 122 8.74 -16.21 -1.07
N PRO A 123 8.45 -14.89 -1.22
CA PRO A 123 8.94 -14.10 -2.35
C PRO A 123 10.45 -14.18 -2.60
N ILE A 124 11.26 -14.37 -1.56
CA ILE A 124 12.72 -14.51 -1.68
C ILE A 124 13.10 -15.73 -2.52
N SER A 125 12.33 -16.84 -2.45
CA SER A 125 12.66 -18.07 -3.17
C SER A 125 12.29 -18.01 -4.66
N ILE A 126 11.31 -17.17 -5.00
CA ILE A 126 10.77 -17.06 -6.37
C ILE A 126 11.34 -15.87 -7.15
N GLN A 127 12.08 -14.96 -6.50
CA GLN A 127 12.57 -13.75 -7.16
C GLN A 127 13.42 -14.04 -8.42
N LYS A 128 14.16 -15.16 -8.44
CA LYS A 128 15.04 -15.57 -9.54
C LYS A 128 14.31 -15.81 -10.88
N TYR A 129 12.99 -15.90 -10.88
CA TYR A 129 12.18 -16.11 -12.08
C TYR A 129 11.69 -14.81 -12.74
N PHE A 130 11.97 -13.65 -12.15
CA PHE A 130 11.46 -12.35 -12.61
C PHE A 130 12.54 -11.54 -13.31
N ASP A 131 12.17 -10.90 -14.43
CA ASP A 131 13.08 -10.07 -15.21
C ASP A 131 13.27 -8.69 -14.56
N LYS A 132 12.21 -8.14 -13.92
CA LYS A 132 12.30 -6.93 -13.10
C LYS A 132 11.66 -7.14 -11.74
N ARG A 133 12.32 -6.64 -10.68
CA ARG A 133 11.92 -6.88 -9.29
C ARG A 133 12.00 -5.58 -8.50
N PHE A 134 10.91 -5.23 -7.84
CA PHE A 134 10.74 -3.97 -7.15
C PHE A 134 10.26 -4.18 -5.70
N THR A 135 10.69 -3.30 -4.80
CA THR A 135 10.19 -3.26 -3.43
C THR A 135 10.03 -1.82 -2.93
N PHE A 136 9.03 -1.62 -2.07
CA PHE A 136 8.81 -0.36 -1.36
C PHE A 136 9.73 -0.17 -0.13
N ASP A 137 10.41 -1.23 0.32
CA ASP A 137 11.28 -1.20 1.50
C ASP A 137 12.75 -1.05 1.08
N SER A 138 13.37 0.03 1.53
CA SER A 138 14.73 0.42 1.18
C SER A 138 15.78 -0.59 1.69
N ASN A 139 15.51 -1.28 2.79
CA ASN A 139 16.41 -2.31 3.30
C ASN A 139 16.32 -3.59 2.46
N ASP A 140 15.11 -3.99 2.07
CA ASP A 140 14.93 -5.14 1.18
C ASP A 140 15.55 -4.88 -0.20
N ALA A 141 15.43 -3.66 -0.72
CA ALA A 141 16.05 -3.26 -1.98
C ALA A 141 17.57 -3.46 -1.95
N LYS A 142 18.24 -2.95 -0.91
CA LYS A 142 19.70 -3.11 -0.74
C LYS A 142 20.11 -4.56 -0.50
N LYS A 143 19.35 -5.29 0.32
CA LYS A 143 19.72 -6.64 0.76
C LYS A 143 19.56 -7.69 -0.34
N TYR A 144 18.55 -7.54 -1.21
CA TYR A 144 18.19 -8.54 -2.21
C TYR A 144 18.37 -8.05 -3.66
N ASP A 145 19.04 -6.92 -3.85
CA ASP A 145 19.33 -6.35 -5.17
C ASP A 145 18.04 -6.16 -5.99
N LEU A 146 17.11 -5.40 -5.41
CA LEU A 146 15.82 -5.05 -6.00
C LEU A 146 15.78 -3.55 -6.27
N PHE A 147 15.06 -3.15 -7.31
CA PHE A 147 14.78 -1.75 -7.56
C PHE A 147 13.93 -1.18 -6.41
N PHE A 148 14.35 -0.02 -5.89
CA PHE A 148 13.60 0.67 -4.86
C PHE A 148 12.49 1.50 -5.50
N ARG A 149 11.24 1.09 -5.28
CA ARG A 149 10.06 1.82 -5.74
C ARG A 149 9.06 1.95 -4.60
N PRO A 150 8.89 3.15 -4.01
CA PRO A 150 7.90 3.40 -2.98
C PRO A 150 6.47 3.15 -3.46
N LEU A 151 5.53 3.26 -2.53
CA LEU A 151 4.10 3.18 -2.83
C LEU A 151 3.61 4.40 -3.64
N PHE A 152 2.30 4.52 -3.80
CA PHE A 152 1.69 5.48 -4.73
C PHE A 152 0.29 5.90 -4.27
N PHE A 153 -0.30 6.92 -4.91
CA PHE A 153 -1.71 7.26 -4.69
C PHE A 153 -2.57 7.03 -5.94
N MET A 154 -3.88 6.89 -5.73
CA MET A 154 -4.87 6.73 -6.81
C MET A 154 -5.40 8.07 -7.31
N ASP A 155 -5.95 8.08 -8.53
CA ASP A 155 -6.41 9.31 -9.19
C ASP A 155 -7.42 10.09 -8.33
N GLU A 156 -8.26 9.40 -7.56
CA GLU A 156 -9.26 10.02 -6.69
C GLU A 156 -8.63 10.97 -5.67
N TYR A 157 -7.43 10.67 -5.17
CA TYR A 157 -6.70 11.57 -4.29
C TYR A 157 -6.17 12.78 -5.05
N LYS A 158 -5.66 12.59 -6.27
CA LYS A 158 -5.23 13.73 -7.11
C LYS A 158 -6.38 14.69 -7.40
N GLU A 159 -7.57 14.18 -7.69
CA GLU A 159 -8.73 15.03 -7.96
C GLU A 159 -9.16 15.83 -6.73
N LEU A 160 -9.05 15.27 -5.51
CA LEU A 160 -9.29 16.03 -4.27
C LEU A 160 -8.42 17.29 -4.16
N SER A 161 -7.15 17.22 -4.61
CA SER A 161 -6.24 18.37 -4.53
C SER A 161 -6.69 19.56 -5.39
N LYS A 162 -7.49 19.30 -6.43
CA LYS A 162 -8.01 20.32 -7.36
C LYS A 162 -9.34 20.91 -6.93
N GLU A 163 -10.02 20.29 -5.96
CA GLU A 163 -11.31 20.78 -5.48
C GLU A 163 -11.13 22.14 -4.78
N ARG A 164 -12.12 23.03 -4.93
CA ARG A 164 -12.13 24.29 -4.16
C ARG A 164 -12.12 23.93 -2.68
N ARG A 165 -11.27 24.61 -1.89
CA ARG A 165 -11.14 24.37 -0.45
C ARG A 165 -12.51 24.47 0.24
N VAL A 166 -13.10 23.32 0.50
CA VAL A 166 -14.25 23.19 1.40
C VAL A 166 -13.71 23.42 2.80
N LYS A 167 -14.48 24.14 3.64
CA LYS A 167 -14.13 24.28 5.05
C LYS A 167 -14.08 22.88 5.67
N ALA A 168 -12.90 22.49 6.16
CA ALA A 168 -12.72 21.20 6.80
C ALA A 168 -13.59 21.10 8.06
N ILE A 169 -14.14 19.90 8.28
CA ILE A 169 -14.86 19.53 9.51
C ILE A 169 -13.87 19.03 10.56
N TYR A 170 -12.82 18.33 10.11
CA TYR A 170 -11.79 17.76 10.97
C TYR A 170 -10.44 18.41 10.69
N ASP A 171 -9.77 18.84 11.76
CA ASP A 171 -8.39 19.30 11.68
C ASP A 171 -7.44 18.12 11.49
N VAL A 172 -7.68 17.00 12.19
CA VAL A 172 -6.87 15.77 12.09
C VAL A 172 -7.74 14.55 11.83
N LEU A 173 -7.36 13.74 10.85
CA LEU A 173 -7.98 12.45 10.55
C LEU A 173 -6.98 11.30 10.69
N PHE A 174 -7.35 10.28 11.46
CA PHE A 174 -6.65 8.99 11.50
C PHE A 174 -7.57 7.88 10.98
N LEU A 175 -7.12 7.15 9.97
CA LEU A 175 -7.79 5.93 9.47
C LEU A 175 -6.82 4.75 9.57
N GLY A 176 -7.15 3.73 10.36
CA GLY A 176 -6.26 2.59 10.47
C GLY A 176 -6.87 1.38 11.15
N THR A 177 -6.23 0.23 10.93
CA THR A 177 -6.53 -0.96 11.72
C THR A 177 -6.06 -0.76 13.15
N ALA A 178 -6.92 -1.14 14.10
CA ALA A 178 -6.59 -1.26 15.50
C ALA A 178 -5.53 -2.36 15.65
N HIS A 179 -4.26 -2.00 15.63
CA HIS A 179 -3.10 -2.87 15.83
C HIS A 179 -1.93 -2.09 16.46
N SER A 180 -1.07 -2.80 17.19
CA SER A 180 0.15 -2.26 17.82
C SER A 180 -0.14 -1.06 18.75
N ASP A 181 0.72 -0.06 18.74
CA ASP A 181 0.67 1.18 19.50
C ASP A 181 -0.17 2.29 18.83
N ARG A 182 -0.72 2.05 17.64
CA ARG A 182 -1.49 3.04 16.87
C ARG A 182 -2.64 3.64 17.65
N TYR A 183 -3.30 2.85 18.49
CA TYR A 183 -4.41 3.33 19.30
C TYR A 183 -3.95 4.22 20.45
N LYS A 184 -2.82 3.91 21.09
CA LYS A 184 -2.26 4.77 22.14
C LYS A 184 -1.96 6.15 21.54
N ILE A 185 -1.12 6.17 20.50
CA ILE A 185 -0.67 7.39 19.83
C ILE A 185 -1.85 8.15 19.24
N GLY A 186 -2.74 7.45 18.53
CA GLY A 186 -3.91 8.10 17.92
C GLY A 186 -4.81 8.75 18.96
N ASN A 187 -5.07 8.12 20.12
CA ASN A 187 -5.86 8.77 21.17
C ASN A 187 -5.13 9.94 21.82
N GLU A 188 -3.83 9.83 22.09
CA GLU A 188 -3.03 10.94 22.62
C GLU A 188 -3.09 12.17 21.69
N ILE A 189 -3.02 11.94 20.37
CA ILE A 189 -3.20 13.01 19.38
C ILE A 189 -4.63 13.58 19.39
N MET A 190 -5.66 12.75 19.47
CA MET A 190 -7.05 13.25 19.53
C MET A 190 -7.30 14.06 20.81
N GLU A 191 -6.76 13.64 21.96
CA GLU A 191 -6.83 14.38 23.22
C GLU A 191 -6.08 15.72 23.12
N TRP A 192 -4.87 15.71 22.54
CA TRP A 192 -4.13 16.94 22.28
C TRP A 192 -4.92 17.92 21.39
N CYS A 193 -5.62 17.42 20.37
CA CYS A 193 -6.47 18.26 19.51
C CYS A 193 -7.57 18.95 20.32
N ILE A 194 -8.29 18.19 21.18
CA ILE A 194 -9.35 18.74 22.03
C ILE A 194 -8.80 19.84 22.95
N SER A 195 -7.67 19.59 23.63
CA SER A 195 -7.02 20.57 24.51
C SER A 195 -6.57 21.84 23.78
N ASN A 196 -6.40 21.79 22.46
CA ASN A 196 -5.96 22.91 21.63
C ASN A 196 -7.08 23.55 20.79
N HIS A 197 -8.34 23.18 21.04
CA HIS A 197 -9.51 23.64 20.30
C HIS A 197 -9.51 23.25 18.82
N LEU A 198 -9.02 22.04 18.53
CA LEU A 198 -9.03 21.42 17.21
C LEU A 198 -9.95 20.19 17.23
N THR A 199 -10.50 19.85 16.07
CA THR A 199 -11.42 18.72 15.91
C THR A 199 -10.68 17.54 15.30
N GLY A 200 -10.45 16.49 16.09
CA GLY A 200 -9.86 15.24 15.62
C GLY A 200 -10.89 14.14 15.37
N LEU A 201 -10.68 13.32 14.34
CA LEU A 201 -11.41 12.08 14.10
C LEU A 201 -10.43 10.90 13.98
N ALA A 202 -10.64 9.86 14.78
CA ALA A 202 -9.92 8.59 14.67
C ALA A 202 -10.86 7.44 14.38
N TYR A 203 -10.65 6.76 13.26
CA TYR A 203 -11.36 5.55 12.87
C TYR A 203 -10.48 4.32 13.03
N TYR A 204 -10.79 3.51 14.04
CA TYR A 204 -10.08 2.27 14.33
C TYR A 204 -10.85 1.06 13.82
N TYR A 205 -10.40 0.46 12.72
CA TYR A 205 -11.02 -0.73 12.14
C TYR A 205 -10.49 -2.04 12.78
N MET A 206 -11.38 -3.00 13.04
CA MET A 206 -11.04 -4.36 13.46
C MET A 206 -11.86 -5.40 12.66
N GLN A 207 -11.21 -6.50 12.27
CA GLN A 207 -11.78 -7.56 11.41
C GLN A 207 -12.90 -8.41 12.07
N GLY A 208 -13.32 -8.08 13.28
CA GLY A 208 -14.45 -8.72 13.96
C GLY A 208 -14.32 -8.74 15.47
N ARG A 209 -15.47 -8.94 16.15
CA ARG A 209 -15.55 -8.94 17.62
C ARG A 209 -14.74 -10.09 18.25
N LEU A 210 -14.71 -11.26 17.62
CA LEU A 210 -13.92 -12.41 18.09
C LEU A 210 -12.41 -12.14 18.02
N VAL A 211 -11.95 -11.50 16.94
CA VAL A 211 -10.54 -11.09 16.81
C VAL A 211 -10.16 -10.06 17.88
N PHE A 212 -11.06 -9.12 18.16
CA PHE A 212 -10.89 -8.17 19.27
C PHE A 212 -10.79 -8.88 20.63
N LEU A 213 -11.71 -9.80 20.93
CA LEU A 213 -11.69 -10.56 22.19
C LEU A 213 -10.39 -11.35 22.34
N TYR A 214 -9.99 -12.08 21.30
CA TYR A 214 -8.72 -12.80 21.27
C TYR A 214 -7.54 -11.87 21.58
N LYS A 215 -7.41 -10.75 20.86
CA LYS A 215 -6.35 -9.77 21.13
C LYS A 215 -6.44 -9.18 22.54
N LYS A 216 -7.63 -8.90 23.06
CA LYS A 216 -7.80 -8.39 24.43
C LYS A 216 -7.27 -9.34 25.50
N PHE A 217 -7.40 -10.65 25.29
CA PHE A 217 -6.88 -11.65 26.22
C PHE A 217 -5.37 -11.86 26.11
N PHE A 218 -4.81 -11.81 24.90
CA PHE A 218 -3.41 -12.20 24.66
C PHE A 218 -2.44 -11.04 24.38
N ASP A 219 -2.93 -9.85 24.07
CA ASP A 219 -2.14 -8.67 23.76
C ASP A 219 -2.40 -7.57 24.82
N LYS A 220 -1.39 -7.33 25.67
CA LYS A 220 -1.50 -6.35 26.77
C LYS A 220 -1.77 -4.93 26.26
N THR A 221 -1.37 -4.61 25.03
CA THR A 221 -1.67 -3.30 24.42
C THR A 221 -3.16 -3.15 24.11
N PHE A 222 -3.87 -4.26 23.87
CA PHE A 222 -5.30 -4.31 23.59
C PHE A 222 -6.19 -4.21 24.82
N GLN A 223 -5.66 -4.46 26.02
CA GLN A 223 -6.44 -4.36 27.25
C GLN A 223 -6.92 -2.94 27.52
N ARG A 224 -6.20 -1.93 27.03
CA ARG A 224 -6.52 -0.50 27.16
C ARG A 224 -7.48 0.03 26.09
N PHE A 225 -7.89 -0.79 25.13
CA PHE A 225 -8.82 -0.36 24.09
C PHE A 225 -10.26 -0.23 24.63
N ASP A 226 -10.81 0.97 24.51
CA ASP A 226 -12.24 1.18 24.58
C ASP A 226 -12.91 0.60 23.32
N ILE A 227 -13.68 -0.47 23.51
CA ILE A 227 -14.44 -1.13 22.45
C ILE A 227 -15.41 -0.18 21.74
N LYS A 228 -15.90 0.87 22.42
CA LYS A 228 -16.80 1.88 21.82
C LYS A 228 -16.11 2.70 20.74
N LYS A 229 -14.78 2.81 20.77
CA LYS A 229 -13.98 3.51 19.76
C LYS A 229 -13.57 2.61 18.58
N ILE A 230 -13.94 1.32 18.59
CA ILE A 230 -13.61 0.37 17.52
C ILE A 230 -14.79 0.20 16.57
N SER A 231 -14.52 0.37 15.29
CA SER A 231 -15.44 -0.04 14.22
C SER A 231 -15.12 -1.45 13.74
N PHE A 232 -16.16 -2.26 13.56
CA PHE A 232 -16.07 -3.57 12.92
C PHE A 232 -16.49 -3.55 11.44
N LYS A 233 -16.93 -2.38 10.95
CA LYS A 233 -17.22 -2.15 9.53
C LYS A 233 -15.93 -1.63 8.87
N SER A 234 -15.53 -2.22 7.74
CA SER A 234 -14.48 -1.62 6.92
C SER A 234 -15.07 -0.41 6.19
N LEU A 235 -14.32 0.68 6.12
CA LEU A 235 -14.64 1.77 5.20
C LEU A 235 -14.38 1.30 3.76
N ASP A 236 -15.22 1.74 2.84
CA ASP A 236 -14.94 1.60 1.41
C ASP A 236 -14.15 2.81 0.89
N ALA A 237 -13.76 2.78 -0.38
CA ALA A 237 -12.97 3.84 -0.99
C ALA A 237 -13.70 5.20 -1.02
N LYS A 238 -15.03 5.20 -1.20
CA LYS A 238 -15.81 6.43 -1.27
C LYS A 238 -15.91 7.09 0.11
N ASP A 239 -16.15 6.28 1.15
CA ASP A 239 -16.16 6.73 2.54
C ASP A 239 -14.80 7.35 2.91
N ILE A 240 -13.68 6.72 2.53
CA ILE A 240 -12.34 7.24 2.80
C ILE A 240 -12.11 8.57 2.10
N ILE A 241 -12.45 8.68 0.82
CA ILE A 241 -12.29 9.92 0.03
C ILE A 241 -13.12 11.06 0.62
N GLU A 242 -14.35 10.79 1.08
CA GLU A 242 -15.18 11.80 1.72
C GLU A 242 -14.57 12.27 3.06
N LEU A 243 -14.05 11.35 3.88
CA LEU A 243 -13.35 11.73 5.11
C LEU A 243 -12.10 12.57 4.81
N TYR A 244 -11.34 12.23 3.77
CA TYR A 244 -10.20 13.05 3.32
C TYR A 244 -10.65 14.44 2.88
N ARG A 245 -11.74 14.54 2.10
CA ARG A 245 -12.31 15.82 1.67
C ARG A 245 -12.64 16.72 2.86
N GLN A 246 -13.22 16.13 3.91
CA GLN A 246 -13.62 16.82 5.14
C GLN A 246 -12.49 17.11 6.13
N SER A 247 -11.25 16.71 5.82
CA SER A 247 -10.12 16.81 6.76
C SER A 247 -8.98 17.69 6.25
N SER A 248 -8.29 18.39 7.15
CA SER A 248 -7.13 19.24 6.81
C SER A 248 -5.80 18.47 6.85
N VAL A 249 -5.60 17.67 7.90
CA VAL A 249 -4.36 16.96 8.18
C VAL A 249 -4.63 15.47 8.36
N ILE A 250 -3.80 14.63 7.75
CA ILE A 250 -3.88 13.18 7.89
C ILE A 250 -2.81 12.71 8.90
N LEU A 251 -3.21 11.87 9.85
CA LEU A 251 -2.30 11.20 10.77
C LEU A 251 -1.94 9.81 10.25
N ASP A 252 -0.65 9.56 10.06
CA ASP A 252 -0.08 8.27 9.66
C ASP A 252 0.80 7.68 10.76
N ILE A 253 0.46 6.46 11.18
CA ILE A 253 1.21 5.72 12.20
C ILE A 253 1.67 4.40 11.58
N ASN A 254 2.92 4.35 11.11
CA ASN A 254 3.50 3.15 10.51
C ASN A 254 3.63 2.02 11.56
N HIS A 255 3.92 0.80 11.13
CA HIS A 255 4.32 -0.25 12.09
C HIS A 255 5.76 0.03 12.56
N PRO A 256 6.13 -0.20 13.85
CA PRO A 256 7.46 0.16 14.33
C PRO A 256 8.60 -0.60 13.63
N GLY A 257 8.32 -1.81 13.14
CA GLY A 257 9.27 -2.60 12.33
C GLY A 257 9.27 -2.28 10.83
N GLN A 258 8.49 -1.29 10.35
CA GLN A 258 8.38 -0.96 8.93
C GLN A 258 9.25 0.25 8.60
N ASN A 259 10.14 0.11 7.60
CA ASN A 259 11.02 1.20 7.14
C ASN A 259 10.38 1.98 5.99
N GLY A 260 9.76 1.29 5.02
CA GLY A 260 9.10 1.92 3.88
C GLY A 260 7.94 2.85 4.31
N LEU A 261 7.69 3.90 3.53
CA LEU A 261 6.56 4.80 3.73
C LEU A 261 5.22 4.07 3.48
N THR A 262 4.16 4.51 4.16
CA THR A 262 2.84 3.87 4.03
C THR A 262 2.07 4.43 2.84
N MET A 263 1.02 3.73 2.41
CA MET A 263 0.12 4.24 1.36
C MET A 263 -0.52 5.57 1.77
N ARG A 264 -0.81 5.75 3.06
CA ARG A 264 -1.39 6.97 3.63
C ARG A 264 -0.50 8.19 3.39
N THR A 265 0.83 8.01 3.38
CA THR A 265 1.74 9.10 3.04
C THR A 265 1.46 9.66 1.64
N PHE A 266 1.41 8.77 0.64
CA PHE A 266 1.20 9.18 -0.75
C PHE A 266 -0.23 9.69 -0.97
N GLU A 267 -1.22 9.04 -0.36
CA GLU A 267 -2.62 9.46 -0.44
C GLU A 267 -2.86 10.85 0.13
N ALA A 268 -2.29 11.16 1.32
CA ALA A 268 -2.42 12.47 1.95
C ALA A 268 -1.80 13.58 1.10
N LEU A 269 -0.54 13.40 0.70
CA LEU A 269 0.19 14.38 -0.09
C LEU A 269 -0.41 14.54 -1.50
N GLY A 270 -0.82 13.43 -2.13
CA GLY A 270 -1.52 13.44 -3.42
C GLY A 270 -2.86 14.17 -3.39
N ALA A 271 -3.53 14.18 -2.23
CA ALA A 271 -4.75 14.94 -1.98
C ALA A 271 -4.51 16.40 -1.55
N GLY A 272 -3.27 16.88 -1.56
CA GLY A 272 -2.92 18.23 -1.11
C GLY A 272 -3.19 18.45 0.38
N LYS A 273 -3.16 17.37 1.17
CA LYS A 273 -3.36 17.40 2.62
C LYS A 273 -2.02 17.36 3.34
N LYS A 274 -1.94 18.04 4.47
CA LYS A 274 -0.78 17.92 5.37
C LYS A 274 -0.74 16.53 6.00
N LEU A 275 0.45 16.11 6.40
CA LEU A 275 0.71 14.82 7.01
C LEU A 275 1.37 14.99 8.38
N ILE A 276 0.85 14.30 9.39
CA ILE A 276 1.55 14.04 10.64
C ILE A 276 1.95 12.57 10.61
N THR A 277 3.23 12.25 10.81
CA THR A 277 3.68 10.86 10.74
C THR A 277 4.68 10.48 11.82
N THR A 278 4.64 9.21 12.24
CA THR A 278 5.68 8.59 13.08
C THR A 278 6.84 8.00 12.27
N ASN A 279 6.76 7.99 10.93
CA ASN A 279 7.83 7.48 10.09
C ASN A 279 8.85 8.58 9.75
N SER A 280 9.94 8.65 10.52
CA SER A 280 11.00 9.64 10.31
C SER A 280 11.76 9.49 8.99
N LYS A 281 11.71 8.31 8.33
CA LYS A 281 12.35 8.08 7.03
C LYS A 281 11.81 8.98 5.92
N ILE A 282 10.62 9.56 6.11
CA ILE A 282 10.04 10.50 5.14
C ILE A 282 10.94 11.71 4.87
N ALA A 283 11.78 12.11 5.83
CA ALA A 283 12.72 13.23 5.67
C ALA A 283 13.79 12.98 4.59
N GLU A 284 14.01 11.72 4.19
CA GLU A 284 14.99 11.34 3.17
C GLU A 284 14.43 11.47 1.74
N PHE A 285 13.13 11.73 1.57
CA PHE A 285 12.45 11.75 0.28
C PHE A 285 12.41 13.15 -0.34
N PRO A 286 12.43 13.26 -1.69
CA PRO A 286 12.53 14.56 -2.39
C PRO A 286 11.29 15.45 -2.22
N PHE A 287 10.15 14.91 -1.80
CA PHE A 287 8.92 15.66 -1.54
C PHE A 287 8.79 16.12 -0.08
N TYR A 288 9.80 15.88 0.77
CA TYR A 288 9.74 16.30 2.16
C TYR A 288 9.78 17.83 2.28
N ASP A 289 8.75 18.39 2.93
CA ASP A 289 8.69 19.79 3.31
C ASP A 289 8.10 19.88 4.73
N PRO A 290 8.77 20.53 5.70
CA PRO A 290 8.28 20.63 7.08
C PRO A 290 6.98 21.44 7.23
N ASN A 291 6.61 22.25 6.24
CA ASN A 291 5.31 22.93 6.21
C ASN A 291 4.18 21.97 5.85
N ASN A 292 4.47 20.90 5.10
CA ASN A 292 3.51 19.89 4.70
C ASN A 292 3.52 18.67 5.62
N ILE A 293 4.66 18.37 6.25
CA ILE A 293 4.92 17.10 6.94
C ILE A 293 5.50 17.37 8.31
N MET A 294 4.75 17.03 9.36
CA MET A 294 5.24 17.03 10.74
C MET A 294 5.59 15.61 11.18
N ILE A 295 6.86 15.39 11.50
CA ILE A 295 7.34 14.12 12.05
C ILE A 295 7.20 14.16 13.57
N ILE A 296 6.54 13.16 14.15
CA ILE A 296 6.31 13.06 15.60
C ILE A 296 7.05 11.88 16.20
N ASN A 297 7.51 12.05 17.45
CA ASN A 297 8.13 10.98 18.20
C ASN A 297 7.06 9.99 18.66
N ARG A 298 7.28 8.70 18.38
CA ARG A 298 6.35 7.60 18.72
C ARG A 298 6.12 7.43 20.23
N GLU A 299 7.16 7.63 21.04
CA GLU A 299 7.10 7.48 22.50
C GLU A 299 6.55 8.72 23.19
N ASN A 300 6.68 9.89 22.55
CA ASN A 300 6.22 11.17 23.06
C ASN A 300 5.65 12.05 21.92
N PRO A 301 4.42 11.79 21.47
CA PRO A 301 3.84 12.44 20.29
C PRO A 301 3.32 13.84 20.62
N ILE A 302 4.23 14.81 20.67
CA ILE A 302 3.90 16.23 20.86
C ILE A 302 3.67 16.89 19.49
N LEU A 303 2.54 17.58 19.34
CA LEU A 303 2.24 18.36 18.14
C LEU A 303 2.56 19.85 18.35
N ASN A 304 2.87 20.55 17.25
CA ASN A 304 2.93 22.00 17.22
C ASN A 304 1.64 22.57 16.61
N LYS A 305 0.95 23.45 17.34
CA LYS A 305 -0.28 24.10 16.87
C LYS A 305 -0.07 24.99 15.65
N ASP A 306 1.10 25.60 15.50
CA ASP A 306 1.39 26.47 14.35
C ASP A 306 1.38 25.71 13.02
N PHE A 307 1.66 24.40 13.05
CA PHE A 307 1.61 23.54 11.87
C PHE A 307 0.23 23.58 11.19
N PHE A 308 -0.85 23.77 11.94
CA PHE A 308 -2.22 23.85 11.40
C PHE A 308 -2.52 25.17 10.69
N ASN A 309 -1.77 26.22 11.00
CA ASN A 309 -1.97 27.56 10.44
C ASN A 309 -1.06 27.85 9.24
N ILE A 310 0.06 27.13 9.11
CA ILE A 310 0.96 27.25 7.97
C ILE A 310 0.24 26.76 6.70
N PRO A 311 0.32 27.46 5.55
CA PRO A 311 -0.25 26.95 4.30
C PRO A 311 0.49 25.71 3.79
N PHE A 312 -0.23 24.83 3.07
CA PHE A 312 0.39 23.74 2.33
C PHE A 312 1.24 24.30 1.19
N VAL A 313 2.49 23.85 1.08
CA VAL A 313 3.41 24.16 -0.02
C VAL A 313 3.12 23.21 -1.18
N GLU A 314 2.84 23.75 -2.37
CA GLU A 314 2.52 22.92 -3.53
C GLU A 314 3.67 21.98 -3.89
N ILE A 315 3.35 20.70 -4.10
CA ILE A 315 4.28 19.71 -4.61
C ILE A 315 4.29 19.82 -6.13
N SER A 316 5.48 19.89 -6.74
CA SER A 316 5.61 19.98 -8.21
C SER A 316 4.82 18.87 -8.94
N ASP A 317 4.27 19.21 -10.09
CA ASP A 317 3.54 18.26 -10.94
C ASP A 317 4.37 17.02 -11.29
N GLU A 318 5.68 17.18 -11.46
CA GLU A 318 6.60 16.08 -11.72
C GLU A 318 6.66 15.09 -10.54
N LEU A 319 6.84 15.59 -9.31
CA LEU A 319 6.86 14.74 -8.12
C LEU A 319 5.48 14.11 -7.85
N LEU A 320 4.39 14.86 -8.02
CA LEU A 320 3.04 14.31 -7.90
C LEU A 320 2.79 13.21 -8.93
N HIS A 321 3.26 13.39 -10.17
CA HIS A 321 3.17 12.37 -11.21
C HIS A 321 3.95 11.11 -10.81
N LYS A 322 5.20 11.26 -10.35
CA LYS A 322 6.02 10.16 -9.82
C LYS A 322 5.33 9.44 -8.65
N MET A 323 4.60 10.14 -7.79
CA MET A 323 3.87 9.57 -6.66
C MET A 323 2.53 8.92 -7.04
N SER A 324 2.02 9.14 -8.26
CA SER A 324 0.74 8.61 -8.71
C SER A 324 0.82 7.15 -9.15
N ILE A 325 -0.34 6.48 -9.27
CA ILE A 325 -0.45 5.16 -9.89
C ILE A 325 0.11 5.11 -11.31
N ILE A 326 0.04 6.21 -12.06
CA ILE A 326 0.63 6.29 -13.41
C ILE A 326 2.15 6.25 -13.33
N GLY A 327 2.76 7.11 -12.52
CA GLY A 327 4.21 7.11 -12.30
C GLY A 327 4.71 5.79 -11.72
N TRP A 328 3.88 5.09 -10.95
CA TRP A 328 4.17 3.74 -10.47
C TRP A 328 4.22 2.70 -11.60
N PHE A 329 3.26 2.75 -12.53
CA PHE A 329 3.32 1.90 -13.72
C PHE A 329 4.47 2.24 -14.64
N GLU A 330 4.80 3.51 -14.83
CA GLU A 330 5.95 3.92 -15.65
C GLU A 330 7.26 3.33 -15.10
N SER A 331 7.47 3.38 -13.78
CA SER A 331 8.62 2.73 -13.15
C SER A 331 8.69 1.22 -13.38
N ILE A 332 7.55 0.54 -13.39
CA ILE A 332 7.49 -0.92 -13.49
C ILE A 332 7.61 -1.40 -14.95
N PHE A 333 6.90 -0.75 -15.88
CA PHE A 333 6.73 -1.22 -17.26
C PHE A 333 7.66 -0.54 -18.27
N ILE A 334 8.22 0.64 -17.95
CA ILE A 334 9.04 1.43 -18.88
C ILE A 334 10.46 1.59 -18.35
N GLU A 335 10.62 2.17 -17.16
CA GLU A 335 11.92 2.59 -16.66
C GLU A 335 12.89 1.40 -16.49
N SER A 336 14.15 1.62 -16.83
CA SER A 336 15.23 0.65 -16.58
C SER A 336 15.69 0.71 -15.13
N GLU A 337 15.75 1.90 -14.53
CA GLU A 337 16.28 2.16 -13.19
C GLU A 337 15.50 3.30 -12.48
N PRO A 338 14.45 3.02 -11.69
CA PRO A 338 13.62 4.05 -11.04
C PRO A 338 14.22 4.59 -9.72
N ASN A 339 15.53 4.79 -9.64
CA ASN A 339 16.25 5.08 -8.39
C ASN A 339 16.37 6.57 -8.05
N TYR A 340 15.27 7.33 -8.16
CA TYR A 340 15.26 8.79 -7.90
C TYR A 340 14.64 9.18 -6.54
N TRP A 341 14.23 8.20 -5.73
CA TRP A 341 13.49 8.46 -4.47
C TRP A 341 14.37 8.71 -3.24
N LEU A 342 15.56 8.11 -3.19
CA LEU A 342 16.48 8.22 -2.07
C LEU A 342 17.89 8.40 -2.60
N GLN A 343 18.65 9.33 -2.01
CA GLN A 343 20.06 9.50 -2.36
C GLN A 343 20.86 8.23 -2.03
N GLY A 344 21.69 7.77 -2.97
CA GLY A 344 22.59 6.63 -2.78
C GLY A 344 22.00 5.24 -3.07
N PHE A 345 20.84 5.16 -3.74
CA PHE A 345 20.39 3.93 -4.39
C PHE A 345 21.00 3.85 -5.79
N LYS A 346 21.70 2.74 -6.09
CA LYS A 346 22.22 2.42 -7.42
C LYS A 346 21.18 1.64 -8.19
#